data_AF-A0A0N4WHM3-F1
#
_entry.id   AF-A0A0N4WHM3-F1
#
_cell.length_a   1.000
_cell.length_b   1.000
_cell.length_c   1.000
_cell.angle_alpha   90.00
_cell.angle_beta   90.00
_cell.angle_gamma   90.00
#
_symmetry.space_group_name_H-M   'P 1'
#
loop_
_entity.id
_entity.type
_entity.pdbx_description
1 polymer ?
#
loop_
_entity_poly.entity_id
_entity_poly.type
_entity_poly.pdbx_seq_one_letter_code
_entity_poly.pdbx_strand_id
1 'polypeptide(L)'
;MVNNLANGVNISTVKSKDELPNSIIVTQVPEEVFTSPESKENFCQLFTQIEENIHFDFLKSFRRVRVIFSTPESATAAKLIVQGFSFHGHEMKAFLAQRVILRRSSSLLSPPPLEKQFLISPPCSPPLGWSQTKEMAPVICNFDLMARLASFALEDKYEVHNGDESTPAIVVHPCETPLDAPSSIEMPRTPRPSSPPTPP
;
A
#
# COMPACT_ATOMS: atom_id res chain seq x y z
N MET A 1 2.88 45.24 -25.89
CA MET A 1 1.44 45.21 -25.54
C MET A 1 0.96 43.77 -25.69
N VAL A 2 0.56 43.18 -24.55
CA VAL A 2 -0.38 42.07 -24.29
C VAL A 2 -0.61 40.98 -25.37
N ASN A 3 -0.68 39.67 -25.12
CA ASN A 3 -0.45 38.73 -24.02
C ASN A 3 -0.37 37.35 -24.74
N ASN A 4 0.69 36.57 -24.59
CA ASN A 4 0.68 35.17 -25.07
C ASN A 4 0.71 34.24 -23.87
N LEU A 5 -0.38 33.48 -23.72
CA LEU A 5 -0.64 32.57 -22.61
C LEU A 5 0.49 31.57 -22.44
N ALA A 6 1.13 31.62 -21.28
CA ALA A 6 1.95 30.56 -20.74
C ALA A 6 1.08 29.36 -20.38
N ASN A 7 0.87 28.46 -21.34
CA ASN A 7 0.48 27.08 -21.07
C ASN A 7 1.54 26.17 -21.67
N GLY A 8 2.64 26.02 -20.92
CA GLY A 8 3.65 25.01 -21.17
C GLY A 8 3.08 23.63 -20.90
N VAL A 9 2.28 23.13 -21.84
CA VAL A 9 2.07 21.68 -21.96
C VAL A 9 3.43 21.14 -22.38
N ASN A 10 4.15 20.57 -21.42
CA ASN A 10 5.37 19.83 -21.69
C ASN A 10 4.93 18.59 -22.49
N ILE A 11 4.92 18.71 -23.82
CA ILE A 11 4.68 17.57 -24.71
C ILE A 11 5.92 16.70 -24.57
N SER A 12 5.90 15.78 -23.61
CA SER A 12 6.90 14.73 -23.50
C SER A 12 6.79 13.88 -24.76
N THR A 13 7.71 14.06 -25.70
CA THR A 13 7.87 13.18 -26.85
C THR A 13 7.99 11.75 -26.32
N VAL A 14 6.98 10.93 -26.58
CA VAL A 14 6.91 9.53 -26.16
C VAL A 14 8.14 8.80 -26.71
N LYS A 15 9.03 8.33 -25.82
CA LYS A 15 10.31 7.73 -26.21
C LYS A 15 10.24 6.23 -26.49
N SER A 16 9.23 5.53 -25.93
CA SER A 16 9.00 4.10 -26.14
C SER A 16 7.51 3.79 -26.20
N LYS A 17 7.13 2.77 -27.00
CA LYS A 17 5.77 2.22 -27.04
C LYS A 17 5.26 1.79 -25.66
N ASP A 18 6.16 1.39 -24.76
CA ASP A 18 5.82 0.92 -23.40
C ASP A 18 5.30 2.02 -22.47
N GLU A 19 5.48 3.29 -22.85
CA GLU A 19 4.98 4.44 -22.10
C GLU A 19 3.52 4.76 -22.43
N LEU A 20 3.00 4.21 -23.53
CA LEU A 20 1.61 4.43 -23.93
C LEU A 20 0.65 3.61 -23.05
N PRO A 21 -0.49 4.20 -22.68
CA PRO A 21 -1.50 3.50 -21.89
C PRO A 21 -2.19 2.42 -22.73
N ASN A 22 -2.26 1.21 -22.18
CA ASN A 22 -2.97 0.07 -22.77
C ASN A 22 -4.44 -0.04 -22.33
N SER A 23 -4.96 0.97 -21.62
CA SER A 23 -6.35 0.94 -21.14
C SER A 23 -7.06 2.26 -21.40
N ILE A 24 -8.37 2.19 -21.57
CA ILE A 24 -9.26 3.34 -21.73
C ILE A 24 -10.32 3.36 -20.64
N ILE A 25 -10.83 4.54 -20.34
CA ILE A 25 -11.99 4.76 -19.48
C ILE A 25 -13.10 5.31 -20.37
N VAL A 26 -14.14 4.50 -20.56
CA VAL A 26 -15.39 4.92 -21.20
C VAL A 26 -16.28 5.54 -20.15
N THR A 27 -16.82 6.72 -20.44
CA THR A 27 -17.68 7.52 -19.57
C THR A 27 -19.03 7.75 -20.22
N GLN A 28 -20.00 8.15 -19.41
CA GLN A 28 -21.39 8.36 -19.86
C GLN A 28 -22.02 7.07 -20.39
N VAL A 29 -21.62 5.93 -19.82
CA VAL A 29 -22.17 4.62 -20.18
C VAL A 29 -23.61 4.52 -19.68
N PRO A 30 -24.59 4.13 -20.52
CA PRO A 30 -25.99 4.00 -20.11
C PRO A 30 -26.18 3.00 -18.97
N GLU A 31 -27.18 3.24 -18.13
CA GLU A 31 -27.47 2.40 -16.96
C GLU A 31 -27.90 0.98 -17.33
N GLU A 32 -28.45 0.82 -18.54
CA GLU A 32 -28.84 -0.46 -19.13
C GLU A 32 -27.66 -1.43 -19.22
N VAL A 33 -26.45 -0.94 -19.55
CA VAL A 33 -25.22 -1.74 -19.62
C VAL A 33 -24.85 -2.35 -18.26
N PHE A 34 -25.27 -1.73 -17.16
CA PHE A 34 -24.99 -2.21 -15.80
C PHE A 34 -26.12 -3.05 -15.20
N THR A 35 -27.28 -3.08 -15.84
CA THR A 35 -28.50 -3.72 -15.31
C THR A 35 -28.93 -4.92 -16.15
N SER A 36 -28.89 -4.79 -17.48
CA SER A 36 -29.25 -5.85 -18.41
C SER A 36 -28.01 -6.63 -18.87
N PRO A 37 -28.02 -7.97 -18.78
CA PRO A 37 -26.92 -8.80 -19.27
C PRO A 37 -26.76 -8.71 -20.79
N GLU A 38 -27.85 -8.54 -21.53
CA GLU A 38 -27.83 -8.43 -23.00
C GLU A 38 -27.16 -7.11 -23.45
N SER A 39 -27.55 -5.99 -22.85
CA SER A 39 -26.91 -4.68 -23.13
C SER A 39 -25.43 -4.67 -22.76
N LYS A 40 -25.08 -5.39 -21.69
CA LYS A 40 -23.68 -5.58 -21.28
C LYS A 40 -22.88 -6.38 -22.31
N GLU A 41 -23.45 -7.46 -22.82
CA GLU A 41 -22.81 -8.29 -23.85
C GLU A 41 -22.62 -7.51 -25.16
N ASN A 42 -23.66 -6.81 -25.63
CA ASN A 42 -23.59 -5.94 -26.81
C ASN A 42 -22.50 -4.86 -26.64
N PHE A 43 -22.39 -4.27 -25.45
CA PHE A 43 -21.33 -3.31 -25.14
C PHE A 43 -19.94 -3.95 -25.19
N CYS A 44 -19.76 -5.13 -24.60
CA CYS A 44 -18.48 -5.85 -24.63
C CYS A 44 -18.07 -6.21 -26.06
N GLN A 45 -19.02 -6.69 -26.89
CA GLN A 45 -18.78 -7.09 -28.27
C GLN A 45 -18.17 -5.97 -29.12
N LEU A 46 -18.53 -4.70 -28.86
CA LEU A 46 -17.95 -3.55 -29.55
C LEU A 46 -16.42 -3.48 -29.39
N PHE A 47 -15.91 -3.93 -28.25
CA PHE A 47 -14.47 -3.97 -27.98
C PHE A 47 -13.85 -5.31 -28.36
N THR A 48 -14.59 -6.43 -28.23
CA THR A 48 -14.12 -7.77 -28.62
C THR A 48 -13.79 -7.87 -30.11
N GLN A 49 -14.41 -7.05 -30.96
CA GLN A 49 -14.06 -6.95 -32.38
C GLN A 49 -12.64 -6.44 -32.64
N ILE A 50 -12.06 -5.70 -31.69
CA ILE A 50 -10.71 -5.14 -31.78
C ILE A 50 -9.69 -6.15 -31.27
N GLU A 51 -9.98 -6.80 -30.15
CA GLU A 51 -9.10 -7.76 -29.49
C GLU A 51 -9.92 -8.80 -28.71
N GLU A 52 -9.53 -10.07 -28.78
CA GLU A 52 -10.28 -11.16 -28.11
C GLU A 52 -10.06 -11.18 -26.59
N ASN A 53 -8.86 -10.82 -26.12
CA ASN A 53 -8.49 -10.90 -24.71
C ASN A 53 -8.54 -9.52 -24.03
N ILE A 54 -9.73 -9.10 -23.64
CA ILE A 54 -9.97 -7.79 -23.01
C ILE A 54 -10.49 -7.98 -21.59
N HIS A 55 -9.97 -7.18 -20.66
CA HIS A 55 -10.49 -7.09 -19.31
C HIS A 55 -11.37 -5.85 -19.11
N PHE A 56 -12.53 -6.01 -18.47
CA PHE A 56 -13.50 -4.94 -18.26
C PHE A 56 -13.78 -4.72 -16.77
N ASP A 57 -13.45 -3.53 -16.26
CA ASP A 57 -13.86 -3.10 -14.91
C ASP A 57 -15.11 -2.21 -15.01
N PHE A 58 -16.26 -2.72 -14.57
CA PHE A 58 -17.52 -1.97 -14.56
C PHE A 58 -17.67 -1.16 -13.27
N LEU A 59 -17.67 0.16 -13.39
CA LEU A 59 -17.82 1.10 -12.27
C LEU A 59 -19.22 1.72 -12.29
N LYS A 60 -20.22 0.94 -11.85
CA LYS A 60 -21.66 1.28 -11.92
C LYS A 60 -21.96 2.66 -11.33
N SER A 61 -21.51 2.95 -10.11
CA SER A 61 -21.78 4.21 -9.41
C SER A 61 -21.25 5.44 -10.16
N PHE A 62 -20.20 5.27 -10.96
CA PHE A 62 -19.58 6.35 -11.72
C PHE A 62 -20.08 6.42 -13.17
N ARG A 63 -20.92 5.47 -13.61
CA ARG A 63 -21.30 5.26 -15.02
C ARG A 63 -20.08 5.23 -15.95
N ARG A 64 -19.06 4.47 -15.51
CA ARG A 64 -17.78 4.31 -16.20
C ARG A 64 -17.44 2.85 -16.38
N VAL A 65 -16.75 2.55 -17.46
CA VAL A 65 -16.16 1.23 -17.70
C VAL A 65 -14.71 1.42 -18.06
N ARG A 66 -13.81 0.75 -17.35
CA ARG A 66 -12.41 0.68 -17.72
C ARG A 66 -12.21 -0.55 -18.58
N VAL A 67 -11.62 -0.36 -19.75
CA VAL A 67 -11.33 -1.43 -20.71
C VAL A 67 -9.82 -1.54 -20.83
N ILE A 68 -9.28 -2.71 -20.54
CA ILE A 68 -7.83 -2.98 -20.51
C ILE A 68 -7.52 -3.92 -21.67
N PHE A 69 -6.63 -3.47 -22.55
CA PHE A 69 -6.15 -4.21 -23.71
C PHE A 69 -4.74 -4.73 -23.48
N SER A 70 -4.31 -5.70 -24.28
CA SER A 70 -2.93 -6.18 -24.26
C SER A 70 -1.99 -5.16 -24.89
N THR A 71 -2.43 -4.47 -25.95
CA THR A 71 -1.58 -3.52 -26.70
C THR A 71 -2.10 -2.07 -26.61
N PRO A 72 -1.19 -1.07 -26.58
CA PRO A 72 -1.59 0.35 -26.62
C PRO A 72 -2.21 0.75 -27.97
N GLU A 73 -1.88 0.05 -29.05
CA GLU A 73 -2.51 0.25 -30.36
C GLU A 73 -4.01 -0.08 -30.32
N SER A 74 -4.40 -1.22 -29.74
CA SER A 74 -5.80 -1.59 -29.53
C SER A 74 -6.55 -0.55 -28.70
N ALA A 75 -5.94 -0.05 -27.62
CA ALA A 75 -6.54 0.97 -26.76
C ALA A 75 -6.78 2.29 -27.51
N THR A 76 -5.87 2.67 -28.40
CA THR A 76 -6.00 3.87 -29.22
C THR A 76 -7.09 3.71 -30.28
N ALA A 77 -7.15 2.55 -30.94
CA ALA A 77 -8.21 2.23 -31.89
C ALA A 77 -9.59 2.22 -31.23
N ALA A 78 -9.71 1.58 -30.07
CA ALA A 78 -10.94 1.53 -29.28
C ALA A 78 -11.42 2.94 -28.88
N LYS A 79 -10.49 3.82 -28.48
CA LYS A 79 -10.83 5.22 -28.17
C LYS A 79 -11.44 5.93 -29.38
N LEU A 80 -10.86 5.77 -30.57
CA LEU A 80 -11.36 6.41 -31.79
C LEU A 80 -12.74 5.89 -32.17
N ILE A 81 -12.97 4.58 -32.06
CA ILE A 81 -14.26 3.95 -32.33
C ILE A 81 -15.33 4.49 -31.39
N VAL A 82 -15.07 4.52 -30.08
CA VAL A 82 -16.03 5.00 -29.08
C VAL A 82 -16.36 6.48 -29.27
N GLN A 83 -15.39 7.30 -29.65
CA GLN A 83 -15.61 8.74 -29.81
C GLN A 83 -16.54 9.09 -30.99
N GLY A 84 -16.71 8.19 -31.96
CA GLY A 84 -17.63 8.34 -33.08
C GLY A 84 -18.92 7.52 -32.96
N PHE A 85 -19.12 6.77 -31.88
CA PHE A 85 -20.23 5.83 -31.75
C PHE A 85 -21.23 6.27 -30.67
N SER A 86 -22.52 6.28 -31.04
CA SER A 86 -23.62 6.49 -30.10
C SER A 86 -24.24 5.15 -29.70
N PHE A 87 -24.19 4.81 -28.42
CA PHE A 87 -24.78 3.57 -27.90
C PHE A 87 -26.17 3.88 -27.33
N HIS A 88 -27.22 3.33 -27.94
CA HIS A 88 -28.62 3.58 -27.56
C HIS A 88 -28.95 5.07 -27.42
N GLY A 89 -28.53 5.89 -28.38
CA GLY A 89 -28.76 7.34 -28.40
C GLY A 89 -27.90 8.15 -27.43
N HIS A 90 -27.00 7.51 -26.68
CA HIS A 90 -26.06 8.20 -25.79
C HIS A 90 -24.68 8.27 -26.44
N GLU A 91 -24.17 9.49 -26.60
CA GLU A 91 -22.78 9.72 -27.01
C GLU A 91 -21.85 9.41 -25.84
N MET A 92 -21.03 8.37 -25.99
CA MET A 92 -20.06 7.99 -24.99
C MET A 92 -18.74 8.72 -25.24
N LYS A 93 -17.98 8.96 -24.15
CA LYS A 93 -16.64 9.55 -24.26
C LYS A 93 -15.61 8.59 -23.73
N ALA A 94 -14.54 8.38 -24.49
CA ALA A 94 -13.41 7.55 -24.10
C ALA A 94 -12.16 8.39 -23.81
N PHE A 95 -11.52 8.09 -22.68
CA PHE A 95 -10.25 8.70 -22.26
C PHE A 95 -9.19 7.62 -22.13
N LEU A 96 -7.93 7.93 -22.45
CA LEU A 96 -6.84 7.01 -22.16
C LEU A 96 -6.62 6.97 -20.63
N ALA A 97 -6.56 5.78 -20.05
CA ALA A 97 -6.34 5.63 -18.62
C ALA A 97 -4.83 5.75 -18.35
N GLN A 98 -4.45 6.74 -17.56
CA GLN A 98 -3.05 6.92 -17.18
C GLN A 98 -2.57 5.73 -16.35
N ARG A 99 -1.44 5.13 -16.73
CA ARG A 99 -0.79 4.09 -15.93
C ARG A 99 -0.30 4.72 -14.63
N VAL A 100 -0.89 4.33 -13.50
CA VAL A 100 -0.38 4.70 -12.18
C VAL A 100 0.90 3.93 -11.92
N ILE A 101 2.03 4.48 -12.37
CA ILE A 101 3.34 4.01 -11.97
C ILE A 101 3.64 4.70 -10.65
N LEU A 102 3.49 3.96 -9.54
CA LEU A 102 4.04 4.39 -8.26
C LEU A 102 5.57 4.37 -8.41
N ARG A 103 6.11 5.46 -8.94
CA ARG A 103 7.56 5.64 -9.01
C ARG A 103 8.04 5.64 -7.57
N ARG A 104 9.00 4.75 -7.26
CA ARG A 104 9.79 4.87 -6.04
C ARG A 104 10.55 6.18 -6.16
N SER A 105 9.95 7.29 -5.70
CA SER A 105 10.71 8.51 -5.52
C SER A 105 11.80 8.18 -4.51
N SER A 106 13.02 8.64 -4.76
CA SER A 106 14.17 8.40 -3.87
C SER A 106 13.98 8.96 -2.44
N SER A 107 12.93 9.75 -2.23
CA SER A 107 12.51 10.29 -0.94
C SER A 107 11.63 9.35 -0.10
N LEU A 108 11.16 8.22 -0.64
CA LEU A 108 10.38 7.24 0.11
C LEU A 108 11.27 6.13 0.64
N LEU A 109 10.95 5.64 1.84
CA LEU A 109 11.62 4.47 2.42
C LEU A 109 11.52 3.29 1.45
N SER A 110 12.64 2.60 1.24
CA SER A 110 12.66 1.37 0.44
C SER A 110 11.80 0.29 1.11
N PRO A 111 11.09 -0.54 0.32
CA PRO A 111 10.48 -1.74 0.85
C PRO A 111 11.53 -2.57 1.63
N PRO A 112 11.15 -3.20 2.75
CA PRO A 112 12.10 -3.98 3.54
C PRO A 112 12.67 -5.15 2.72
N PRO A 113 13.91 -5.59 2.99
CA PRO A 113 14.47 -6.78 2.37
C PRO A 113 13.56 -7.99 2.64
N LEU A 114 13.30 -8.79 1.59
CA LEU A 114 12.42 -9.97 1.63
C LEU A 114 12.92 -11.09 2.57
N GLU A 115 14.13 -10.95 3.13
CA GLU A 115 14.81 -11.94 3.97
C GLU A 115 14.19 -12.12 5.36
N LYS A 116 13.31 -11.22 5.81
CA LYS A 116 12.71 -11.27 7.16
C LYS A 116 11.20 -11.53 7.17
N GLN A 117 10.63 -11.98 6.05
CA GLN A 117 9.17 -12.15 5.90
C GLN A 117 8.66 -13.58 6.18
N PHE A 118 9.49 -14.49 6.70
CA PHE A 118 9.08 -15.88 6.99
C PHE A 118 8.02 -16.03 8.11
N LEU A 119 7.81 -14.98 8.92
CA LEU A 119 6.91 -15.02 10.08
C LEU A 119 5.53 -14.41 9.82
N ILE A 120 5.27 -13.93 8.59
CA ILE A 120 3.99 -13.36 8.20
C ILE A 120 3.38 -14.24 7.10
N SER A 121 2.40 -15.04 7.50
CA SER A 121 1.60 -15.93 6.63
C SER A 121 0.91 -15.20 5.45
N PRO A 122 0.48 -15.93 4.38
CA PRO A 122 1.25 -16.86 3.55
C PRO A 122 1.21 -16.45 2.04
N PRO A 123 2.15 -16.92 1.18
CA PRO A 123 3.11 -17.99 1.40
C PRO A 123 4.56 -17.49 1.50
N CYS A 124 5.28 -17.95 2.53
CA CYS A 124 6.73 -18.05 2.53
C CYS A 124 7.11 -19.06 3.61
N SER A 125 7.21 -20.34 3.22
CA SER A 125 7.82 -21.35 4.09
C SER A 125 9.26 -20.95 4.39
N PRO A 126 9.73 -21.04 5.64
CA PRO A 126 11.13 -20.83 5.95
C PRO A 126 12.01 -21.82 5.17
N PRO A 127 13.24 -21.44 4.77
CA PRO A 127 14.11 -22.31 3.99
C PRO A 127 14.55 -23.56 4.77
N LEU A 128 14.94 -24.61 4.05
CA LEU A 128 15.47 -25.84 4.64
C LEU A 128 16.66 -25.52 5.56
N GLY A 129 16.54 -25.86 6.85
CA GLY A 129 17.56 -25.59 7.88
C GLY A 129 17.31 -24.34 8.74
N TRP A 130 16.27 -23.55 8.45
CA TRP A 130 15.85 -22.47 9.35
C TRP A 130 15.25 -23.07 10.63
N SER A 131 15.80 -22.68 11.77
CA SER A 131 15.23 -22.96 13.08
C SER A 131 15.01 -21.64 13.79
N GLN A 132 13.88 -21.52 14.51
CA GLN A 132 13.65 -20.36 15.35
C GLN A 132 14.78 -20.31 16.40
N THR A 133 15.61 -19.27 16.34
CA THR A 133 16.62 -19.05 17.37
C THR A 133 15.89 -18.92 18.70
N LYS A 134 16.25 -19.77 19.66
CA LYS A 134 15.73 -19.67 21.02
C LYS A 134 16.17 -18.32 21.57
N GLU A 135 15.20 -17.42 21.72
CA GLU A 135 15.44 -16.16 22.42
C GLU A 135 16.02 -16.52 23.79
N MET A 136 17.15 -15.89 24.13
CA MET A 136 17.76 -16.15 25.43
C MET A 136 16.73 -15.76 26.50
N ALA A 137 16.72 -16.48 27.63
CA ALA A 137 15.99 -15.97 28.80
C ALA A 137 16.46 -14.52 29.03
N PRO A 138 15.57 -13.60 29.49
CA PRO A 138 15.98 -12.26 29.86
C PRO A 138 17.25 -12.37 30.70
N VAL A 139 18.32 -11.66 30.34
CA VAL A 139 19.58 -11.78 31.08
C VAL A 139 19.32 -11.15 32.45
N ILE A 140 18.93 -11.99 33.42
CA ILE A 140 18.53 -11.58 34.78
C ILE A 140 19.68 -10.83 35.48
N CYS A 141 20.92 -11.04 35.03
CA CYS A 141 22.13 -10.44 35.59
C CYS A 141 23.01 -9.79 34.51
N ASN A 142 22.45 -8.97 33.62
CA ASN A 142 23.28 -8.19 32.69
C ASN A 142 24.04 -7.13 33.52
N PHE A 143 25.36 -7.27 33.62
CA PHE A 143 26.20 -6.38 34.43
C PHE A 143 26.10 -4.92 33.97
N ASP A 144 26.00 -4.65 32.66
CA ASP A 144 25.79 -3.28 32.15
C ASP A 144 24.41 -2.75 32.56
N LEU A 145 23.37 -3.58 32.46
CA LEU A 145 22.03 -3.20 32.92
C LEU A 145 22.02 -2.93 34.43
N MET A 146 22.64 -3.79 35.23
CA MET A 146 22.72 -3.63 36.69
C MET A 146 23.55 -2.40 37.07
N ALA A 147 24.67 -2.15 36.40
CA ALA A 147 25.48 -0.97 36.63
C ALA A 147 24.72 0.32 36.26
N ARG A 148 23.97 0.33 35.15
CA ARG A 148 23.13 1.46 34.76
C ARG A 148 21.94 1.66 35.70
N LEU A 149 21.29 0.59 36.12
CA LEU A 149 20.20 0.66 37.11
C LEU A 149 20.72 1.15 38.47
N ALA A 150 21.93 0.74 38.87
CA ALA A 150 22.58 1.26 40.08
C ALA A 150 23.00 2.73 39.94
N SER A 151 23.32 3.18 38.72
CA SER A 151 23.61 4.60 38.43
C SER A 151 22.36 5.49 38.47
N PHE A 152 21.16 4.91 38.38
CA PHE A 152 19.91 5.62 38.68
C PHE A 152 19.74 5.74 40.20
N ALA A 153 20.61 6.52 40.85
CA ALA A 153 20.31 7.00 42.19
C ALA A 153 18.97 7.78 42.14
N LEU A 154 18.09 7.53 43.12
CA LEU A 154 16.66 7.85 43.08
C LEU A 154 16.30 9.35 42.94
N GLU A 155 17.29 10.25 42.92
CA GLU A 155 17.10 11.70 42.95
C GLU A 155 17.60 12.41 41.68
N ASP A 156 18.28 11.70 40.78
CA ASP A 156 18.92 12.33 39.62
C ASP A 156 18.03 12.25 38.36
N LYS A 157 17.76 13.43 37.78
CA LYS A 157 17.20 13.55 36.43
C LYS A 157 18.19 12.91 35.46
N TYR A 158 17.82 11.79 34.85
CA TYR A 158 18.74 11.05 33.99
C TYR A 158 18.49 11.36 32.52
N GLU A 159 19.49 11.94 31.86
CA GLU A 159 19.47 12.23 30.43
C GLU A 159 19.87 10.97 29.65
N VAL A 160 18.88 10.33 29.01
CA VAL A 160 19.08 9.11 28.22
C VAL A 160 19.68 9.45 26.85
N HIS A 161 19.32 10.59 26.29
CA HIS A 161 19.81 11.06 25.00
C HIS A 161 19.99 12.57 25.04
N ASN A 162 21.23 13.01 24.83
CA ASN A 162 21.52 14.42 24.58
C ASN A 162 21.07 14.73 23.16
N GLY A 163 19.99 15.49 23.04
CA GLY A 163 19.42 15.88 21.76
C GLY A 163 20.44 16.62 20.88
N ASP A 164 20.20 16.59 19.58
CA ASP A 164 20.97 17.30 18.56
C ASP A 164 19.99 18.03 17.61
N GLU A 165 20.47 18.79 16.62
CA GLU A 165 19.61 19.61 15.74
C GLU A 165 18.51 18.80 15.02
N SER A 166 18.72 17.49 14.85
CA SER A 166 17.79 16.55 14.20
C SER A 166 16.97 15.68 15.18
N THR A 167 17.35 15.58 16.46
CA THR A 167 16.71 14.65 17.40
C THR A 167 16.47 15.28 18.78
N PRO A 168 15.27 15.14 19.37
CA PRO A 168 14.97 15.73 20.68
C PRO A 168 15.73 15.03 21.79
N ALA A 169 16.07 15.77 22.85
CA ALA A 169 16.65 15.20 24.06
C ALA A 169 15.63 14.32 24.79
N ILE A 170 16.09 13.21 25.37
CA ILE A 170 15.26 12.27 26.14
C ILE A 170 15.75 12.27 27.57
N VAL A 171 14.89 12.69 28.50
CA VAL A 171 15.18 12.74 29.94
C VAL A 171 14.16 11.89 30.68
N VAL A 172 14.63 11.06 31.60
CA VAL A 172 13.79 10.24 32.47
C VAL A 172 13.72 10.93 33.83
N HIS A 173 12.50 11.20 34.27
CA HIS A 173 12.23 11.69 35.62
C HIS A 173 11.72 10.52 36.48
N PRO A 174 12.33 10.27 37.65
CA PRO A 174 11.74 9.39 38.65
C PRO A 174 10.34 9.89 38.99
N CYS A 175 9.35 8.99 38.96
CA CYS A 175 8.00 9.32 39.40
C CYS A 175 7.98 9.37 40.92
N GLU A 176 7.62 10.51 41.51
CA GLU A 176 7.35 10.61 42.94
C GLU A 176 6.11 9.76 43.25
N THR A 177 6.31 8.58 43.86
CA THR A 177 5.18 7.81 44.41
C THR A 177 4.55 8.63 45.54
N PRO A 178 3.24 8.93 45.48
CA PRO A 178 2.53 9.47 46.63
C PRO A 178 2.69 8.49 47.79
N LEU A 179 3.09 8.98 48.96
CA LEU A 179 3.31 8.20 50.19
C LEU A 179 2.07 7.36 50.62
N ASP A 180 0.90 7.58 50.01
CA ASP A 180 -0.38 6.94 50.34
C ASP A 180 -0.90 5.92 49.29
N ALA A 181 -0.07 5.49 48.31
CA ALA A 181 -0.51 4.47 47.35
C ALA A 181 -0.41 3.05 47.96
N PRO A 182 -1.51 2.28 48.08
CA PRO A 182 -1.45 0.91 48.61
C PRO A 182 -0.60 0.03 47.69
N SER A 183 0.41 -0.63 48.26
CA SER A 183 1.48 -1.38 47.60
C SER A 183 1.07 -2.70 46.93
N SER A 184 -0.21 -2.87 46.59
CA SER A 184 -0.71 -4.10 45.98
C SER A 184 -1.86 -3.85 45.01
N ILE A 185 -1.56 -3.35 43.81
CA ILE A 185 -2.42 -3.63 42.66
C ILE A 185 -2.05 -5.05 42.21
N GLU A 186 -2.67 -6.04 42.84
CA GLU A 186 -2.53 -7.44 42.43
C GLU A 186 -3.26 -7.62 41.09
N MET A 187 -2.53 -7.44 39.98
CA MET A 187 -3.08 -7.69 38.66
C MET A 187 -3.46 -9.18 38.55
N PRO A 188 -4.69 -9.51 38.13
CA PRO A 188 -5.10 -10.90 37.99
C PRO A 188 -4.21 -11.60 36.96
N ARG A 189 -3.38 -12.54 37.43
CA ARG A 189 -2.54 -13.37 36.57
C ARG A 189 -3.42 -14.35 35.81
N THR A 190 -3.40 -14.27 34.49
CA THR A 190 -4.04 -15.28 33.64
C THR A 190 -3.25 -16.60 33.73
N PRO A 191 -3.93 -17.75 33.89
CA PRO A 191 -3.25 -19.05 33.94
C PRO A 191 -2.49 -19.30 32.64
N ARG A 192 -1.25 -19.80 32.76
CA ARG A 192 -0.41 -20.15 31.61
C ARG A 192 -1.07 -21.30 30.83
N PRO A 193 -1.23 -21.20 29.51
CA PRO A 193 -1.73 -22.31 28.71
C PRO A 193 -0.80 -23.52 28.79
N SER A 194 -1.38 -24.72 28.74
CA SER A 194 -0.65 -25.99 28.81
C SER A 194 0.34 -26.11 27.65
N SER A 195 1.59 -26.48 27.95
CA SER A 195 2.61 -26.72 26.93
C SER A 195 2.23 -27.91 26.06
N PRO A 196 2.43 -27.83 24.72
CA PRO A 196 2.17 -28.96 23.83
C PRO A 196 3.14 -30.12 24.13
N PRO A 197 2.71 -31.37 23.89
CA PRO A 197 3.55 -32.55 24.11
C PRO A 197 4.77 -32.53 23.18
N THR A 198 5.93 -32.85 23.74
CA THR A 198 7.19 -32.99 23.01
C THR A 198 7.11 -34.21 22.08
N PRO A 199 7.40 -34.06 20.78
CA PRO A 199 7.47 -35.20 19.87
C PRO A 199 8.68 -36.11 20.20
N PRO A 200 8.62 -37.40 19.81
CA PRO A 200 9.66 -38.40 20.07
C PRO A 200 10.96 -38.12 19.31
#